data_AF-A0A822Z1L9-F1
#
_entry.id   AF-A0A822Z1L9-F1
#
_cell.length_a   1.000
_cell.length_b   1.000
_cell.length_c   1.000
_cell.angle_alpha   90.00
_cell.angle_beta   90.00
_cell.angle_gamma   90.00
#
_symmetry.space_group_name_H-M   'P 1'
#
loop_
_entity.id
_entity.type
_entity.pdbx_description
1 polymer ?
#
loop_
_entity_poly.entity_id
_entity_poly.type
_entity_poly.pdbx_seq_one_letter_code
_entity_poly.pdbx_strand_id
1 'polypeptide(L)' 'MHILFSLPVLVQLQIAAICQEAGMHAVRKNRYVILPKDFEKGYRANVKKPDTDFEFYK' A
#
# COMPACT_ATOMS: atom_id res chain seq x y z
N MET A 1 -27.92 12.50 0.41
CA MET A 1 -26.54 12.27 -0.08
C MET A 1 -25.71 11.51 0.95
N HIS A 2 -26.25 10.41 1.46
CA HIS A 2 -25.59 9.49 2.37
C HIS A 2 -25.78 8.10 1.74
N ILE A 3 -24.76 7.24 1.86
CA ILE A 3 -24.81 5.80 1.60
C ILE A 3 -24.77 5.41 0.11
N LEU A 4 -23.55 5.37 -0.49
CA LEU A 4 -23.23 4.46 -1.61
C LEU A 4 -21.76 4.47 -2.11
N PHE A 5 -20.77 4.99 -1.38
CA PHE A 5 -19.35 4.75 -1.73
C PHE A 5 -18.84 3.47 -1.08
N SER A 6 -19.17 2.39 -1.80
CA SER A 6 -18.79 1.01 -1.63
C SER A 6 -17.30 0.82 -1.28
N LEU A 7 -17.03 -0.07 -0.32
CA LEU A 7 -15.72 -0.58 0.12
C LEU A 7 -14.62 -0.81 -0.96
N PRO A 8 -14.88 -1.15 -2.24
CA PRO A 8 -13.83 -1.31 -3.28
C PRO A 8 -12.94 -0.09 -3.54
N VAL A 9 -13.40 1.14 -3.31
CA VAL A 9 -12.63 2.34 -3.68
C VAL A 9 -11.40 2.52 -2.78
N LEU A 10 -11.45 2.06 -1.53
CA LEU A 10 -10.33 2.12 -0.59
C LEU A 10 -9.17 1.22 -1.04
N VAL A 11 -9.48 0.02 -1.54
CA VAL A 11 -8.46 -0.92 -2.04
C VAL A 11 -7.77 -0.36 -3.28
N GLN A 12 -8.51 0.27 -4.18
CA GLN A 12 -7.95 0.90 -5.39
C GLN A 12 -7.00 2.05 -5.05
N LEU A 13 -7.34 2.87 -4.05
CA LEU A 13 -6.51 3.97 -3.59
C LEU A 13 -5.18 3.49 -2.99
N GLN A 14 -5.20 2.40 -2.22
CA GLN A 14 -3.98 1.84 -1.61
C GLN A 14 -3.04 1.23 -2.66
N ILE A 15 -3.58 0.51 -3.65
CA ILE A 15 -2.77 -0.07 -4.72
C ILE A 15 -2.11 1.05 -5.56
N ALA A 16 -2.87 2.10 -5.89
CA ALA A 16 -2.34 3.26 -6.61
C ALA A 16 -1.21 3.94 -5.82
N ALA A 17 -1.39 4.14 -4.51
CA ALA A 17 -0.37 4.73 -3.64
C ALA A 17 0.91 3.90 -3.58
N ILE A 18 0.80 2.56 -3.50
CA ILE A 18 1.97 1.64 -3.47
C ILE A 18 2.73 1.70 -4.79
N CYS A 19 2.05 1.68 -5.94
CA CYS A 19 2.69 1.75 -7.25
C CYS A 19 3.41 3.08 -7.47
N GLN A 20 2.83 4.19 -6.99
CA GLN A 20 3.42 5.51 -7.09
C GLN A 20 4.70 5.63 -6.24
N GLU A 21 4.65 5.11 -5.00
CA GLU A 21 5.81 4.99 -4.10
C GLU A 21 6.92 4.11 -4.68
N ALA A 22 6.58 2.92 -5.18
CA ALA A 22 7.54 1.99 -5.78
C ALA A 22 8.21 2.58 -7.03
N GLY A 23 7.45 3.28 -7.88
CA GLY A 23 7.95 4.02 -9.03
C GLY A 23 8.96 5.09 -8.64
N MET A 24 8.62 5.91 -7.64
CA MET A 24 9.51 6.96 -7.13
C MET A 24 10.79 6.39 -6.53
N HIS A 25 10.74 5.22 -5.89
CA HIS A 25 11.93 4.57 -5.35
C HIS A 25 12.87 4.02 -6.42
N ALA A 26 12.35 3.50 -7.54
CA ALA A 26 13.18 3.04 -8.64
C ALA A 26 13.88 4.19 -9.38
N VAL A 27 13.15 5.30 -9.62
CA VAL A 27 13.71 6.53 -10.21
C VAL A 27 14.86 7.10 -9.37
N ARG A 28 14.70 7.12 -8.03
CA ARG A 28 15.77 7.58 -7.11
C ARG A 28 17.05 6.75 -7.15
N LYS A 29 17.01 5.53 -7.68
CA LYS A 29 18.17 4.64 -7.82
C LYS A 29 18.64 4.54 -9.28
N ASN A 30 18.16 5.42 -10.16
CA ASN A 30 18.42 5.40 -11.61
C ASN A 30 18.04 4.05 -12.26
N ARG A 31 17.04 3.35 -11.70
CA ARG A 31 16.56 2.07 -12.22
C ARG A 31 15.23 2.28 -12.93
N TYR A 32 15.11 1.76 -14.14
CA TYR A 32 13.88 1.81 -14.94
C TYR A 32 12.95 0.62 -14.71
N VAL A 33 13.40 -0.39 -13.94
CA VAL A 33 12.62 -1.58 -13.60
C VAL A 33 12.34 -1.57 -12.10
N ILE A 34 11.06 -1.71 -11.75
CA ILE A 34 10.62 -1.86 -10.36
C ILE A 34 10.98 -3.27 -9.90
N LEU A 35 11.76 -3.38 -8.82
CA LEU A 35 12.05 -4.68 -8.22
C LEU A 35 10.98 -5.04 -7.19
N PRO A 36 10.75 -6.33 -6.92
CA PRO A 36 9.86 -6.78 -5.84
C PRO A 36 10.20 -6.13 -4.49
N LYS A 37 11.49 -5.82 -4.26
CA LYS A 37 11.99 -5.14 -3.06
C LYS A 37 11.42 -3.72 -2.88
N ASP A 38 11.10 -3.01 -3.97
CA ASP A 38 10.54 -1.66 -3.90
C ASP A 38 9.03 -1.72 -3.57
N PHE A 39 8.33 -2.77 -4.03
CA PHE A 39 6.94 -3.05 -3.64
C PHE A 39 6.81 -3.42 -2.16
N GLU A 40 7.72 -4.22 -1.60
CA GLU A 40 7.67 -4.52 -0.16
C GLU A 40 7.84 -3.26 0.70
N LYS A 41 8.62 -2.29 0.22
CA LYS A 41 8.82 -1.02 0.92
C LYS A 41 7.57 -0.14 0.83
N GLY A 42 6.97 -0.02 -0.36
CA GLY A 42 5.69 0.69 -0.55
C GLY A 42 4.54 0.04 0.21
N TYR A 43 4.51 -1.30 0.28
CA TYR A 43 3.52 -2.07 1.03
C TYR A 43 3.63 -1.80 2.54
N ARG A 44 4.84 -1.85 3.11
CA ARG A 44 5.07 -1.53 4.53
C ARG A 44 4.73 -0.06 4.89
N ALA A 45 4.88 0.86 3.94
CA ALA A 45 4.59 2.28 4.16
C ALA A 45 3.09 2.60 4.08
N ASN A 46 2.35 1.95 3.18
CA ASN A 46 0.94 2.23 2.92
C ASN A 46 -0.04 1.29 3.64
N VAL A 47 0.39 0.06 3.92
CA VAL A 47 -0.32 -0.86 4.80
C VAL A 47 0.19 -0.63 6.21
N LYS A 48 -0.42 0.35 6.89
CA LYS A 48 -0.35 0.39 8.35
C LYS A 48 -0.90 -0.95 8.82
N LYS A 49 -0.12 -1.66 9.66
CA LYS A 49 -0.66 -2.82 10.38
C LYS A 49 -1.98 -2.34 10.98
N PRO A 50 -3.14 -2.98 10.71
CA PRO A 50 -4.22 -2.81 11.66
C PRO A 50 -3.59 -3.16 13.01
N ASP A 51 -3.78 -2.33 14.01
CA ASP A 51 -3.54 -2.70 15.40
C ASP A 51 -4.54 -3.82 15.75
N THR A 52 -4.41 -4.97 15.09
CA THR A 52 -4.92 -6.23 15.58
C THR A 52 -3.94 -6.62 16.66
N ASP A 53 -4.11 -6.01 17.83
CA ASP A 53 -3.96 -6.74 19.07
C ASP A 53 -4.71 -8.05 18.86
N PHE A 54 -3.96 -9.12 18.61
CA PHE A 54 -4.50 -10.47 18.55
C PHE A 54 -4.82 -10.91 19.98
N GLU A 55 -5.76 -10.21 20.64
CA GLU A 55 -6.38 -10.61 21.90
C GLU A 55 -7.36 -11.79 21.70
N PHE A 56 -7.24 -12.52 20.59
CA PHE A 56 -8.06 -13.68 20.26
C PHE A 56 -7.48 -15.00 20.81
N TYR A 57 -6.26 -14.97 21.37
CA TYR A 57 -5.61 -16.14 21.98
C TYR A 57 -5.11 -15.88 23.41
N LYS A 58 -5.91 -15.21 24.25
CA LYS A 58 -5.69 -15.18 25.69
C LYS A 58 -6.88 -15.77 26.45
#